data_AF-A0A7R9FR36-F1
#
_entry.id   AF-A0A7R9FR36-F1
#
_cell.length_a   1.000
_cell.length_b   1.000
_cell.length_c   1.000
_cell.angle_alpha   90.00
_cell.angle_beta   90.00
_cell.angle_gamma   90.00
#
_symmetry.space_group_name_H-M   'P 1'
#
loop_
_entity.id
_entity.type
_entity.pdbx_description
1 polymer ?
#
loop_
_entity_poly.entity_id
_entity_poly.type
_entity_poly.pdbx_seq_one_letter_code
_entity_poly.pdbx_strand_id
1 'polypeptide(L)'
;MGRLLLLVVTAQVLHLVRAGCPSGWLKNGGDCYYFQGTKTTYTQAPFYCDSLGGAFFAVPRSSSENDFIGSNVKYPSTWLAAVRPISNPRQEYGQYANYDSTTGNVGDDYTYMYPSQWKNGNCDGKRSYICESKARVGLTCTPSSYSPSLLGDTTKCFKIYYESTATFNQANDRCKSDGGQLVVFNNEVYRQDIDKAFKDLSVTSPENFTNNQFWIGYRRGDDDNSNSASFSWLDGTTRAVENWYPGYPTDSTNKNKVNCAYIFPSRWSTVSAFDAVVGKQERGYVCRKSVGAAQYAGSASLIGAARDFFLSFLQTLQS
;
A
#
# COMPACT_ATOMS: atom_id res chain seq x y z
N MET A 1 34.71 -11.93 40.79
CA MET A 1 33.74 -10.91 40.34
C MET A 1 33.48 -11.07 38.84
N GLY A 2 32.74 -12.10 38.44
CA GLY A 2 32.58 -12.43 37.02
C GLY A 2 31.41 -13.35 36.80
N ARG A 3 30.19 -12.80 36.78
CA ARG A 3 28.96 -13.47 36.31
C ARG A 3 27.74 -12.55 36.19
N LEU A 4 27.94 -11.24 36.02
CA LEU A 4 26.84 -10.26 35.95
C LEU A 4 26.91 -9.30 34.75
N LEU A 5 27.62 -9.67 33.68
CA LEU A 5 27.82 -8.82 32.50
C LEU A 5 27.45 -9.51 31.17
N LEU A 6 26.58 -10.52 31.23
CA LEU A 6 26.13 -11.28 30.05
C LEU A 6 24.61 -11.31 29.86
N LEU A 7 23.90 -10.28 30.31
CA LEU A 7 22.43 -10.16 30.15
C LEU A 7 21.96 -8.86 29.47
N VAL A 8 22.84 -8.14 28.76
CA VAL A 8 22.44 -6.91 28.04
C VAL A 8 22.57 -7.03 26.51
N VAL A 9 22.83 -8.23 25.97
CA VAL A 9 22.97 -8.40 24.50
C VAL A 9 22.05 -9.50 23.97
N THR A 10 20.73 -9.38 24.16
CA THR A 10 19.72 -10.00 23.27
C THR A 10 18.33 -9.35 23.42
N ALA A 11 18.23 -8.04 23.65
CA ALA A 11 17.05 -7.34 23.16
C ALA A 11 17.29 -7.16 21.67
N GLN A 12 16.79 -8.09 20.85
CA GLN A 12 16.61 -7.83 19.44
C GLN A 12 16.02 -6.42 19.36
N VAL A 13 16.73 -5.51 18.70
CA VAL A 13 16.17 -4.24 18.28
C VAL A 13 15.09 -4.61 17.27
N LEU A 14 13.91 -5.00 17.79
CA LEU A 14 12.68 -4.93 17.06
C LEU A 14 12.52 -3.43 16.83
N HIS A 15 13.12 -2.93 15.74
CA HIS A 15 12.82 -1.62 15.25
C HIS A 15 11.30 -1.64 15.05
N LEU A 16 10.57 -1.02 15.97
CA LEU A 16 9.17 -0.70 15.82
C LEU A 16 9.12 0.32 14.68
N VAL A 17 9.24 -0.17 13.45
CA VAL A 17 9.01 0.64 12.27
C VAL A 17 7.52 0.95 12.32
N ARG A 18 7.21 2.14 12.83
CA ARG A 18 5.84 2.52 13.13
C ARG A 18 5.13 2.78 11.81
N ALA A 19 4.09 2.00 11.50
CA ALA A 19 3.24 2.28 10.35
C ALA A 19 2.74 3.74 10.42
N GLY A 20 2.94 4.49 9.34
CA GLY A 20 2.59 5.91 9.21
C GLY A 20 1.54 6.13 8.13
N CYS A 21 1.11 7.39 8.00
CA CYS A 21 0.19 7.80 6.96
C CYS A 21 0.91 8.61 5.88
N PRO A 22 0.42 8.60 4.62
CA PRO A 22 0.96 9.47 3.59
C PRO A 22 0.90 10.94 4.01
N SER A 23 1.73 11.79 3.40
CA SER A 23 1.72 13.23 3.69
C SER A 23 0.32 13.82 3.47
N GLY A 24 -0.16 14.60 4.44
CA GLY A 24 -1.50 15.20 4.41
C GLY A 24 -2.64 14.30 4.89
N TRP A 25 -2.36 13.08 5.33
CA TRP A 25 -3.34 12.16 5.91
C TRP A 25 -3.23 12.13 7.45
N LEU A 26 -4.36 12.05 8.13
CA LEU A 26 -4.42 11.94 9.59
C LEU A 26 -4.49 10.47 10.01
N LYS A 27 -3.69 10.09 11.02
CA LYS A 27 -3.66 8.72 11.54
C LYS A 27 -4.66 8.53 12.67
N ASN A 28 -5.43 7.44 12.63
CA ASN A 28 -6.20 6.94 13.76
C ASN A 28 -6.07 5.42 13.85
N GLY A 29 -5.50 4.91 14.94
CA GLY A 29 -5.22 3.48 15.09
C GLY A 29 -4.35 2.92 13.95
N GLY A 30 -4.87 1.91 13.25
CA GLY A 30 -4.25 1.26 12.09
C GLY A 30 -4.59 1.90 10.75
N ASP A 31 -5.30 3.02 10.74
CA ASP A 31 -5.89 3.62 9.54
C ASP A 31 -5.46 5.08 9.36
N CYS A 32 -5.61 5.57 8.13
CA CYS A 32 -5.25 6.89 7.65
C CYS A 32 -6.45 7.53 6.95
N TYR A 33 -6.71 8.81 7.23
CA TYR A 33 -7.87 9.54 6.73
C TYR A 33 -7.45 10.80 6.00
N TYR A 34 -8.03 11.01 4.82
CA TYR A 34 -7.84 12.21 4.01
C TYR A 34 -9.16 12.95 3.87
N PHE A 35 -9.20 14.17 4.39
CA PHE A 35 -10.37 15.02 4.39
C PHE A 35 -10.31 15.96 3.20
N GLN A 36 -11.03 15.63 2.12
CA GLN A 36 -11.05 16.44 0.91
C GLN A 36 -12.14 17.52 1.02
N GLY A 37 -11.73 18.79 0.87
CA GLY A 37 -12.64 19.93 0.86
C GLY A 37 -13.33 20.19 -0.48
N THR A 38 -12.74 19.72 -1.58
CA THR A 38 -13.34 19.86 -2.91
C THR A 38 -14.66 19.10 -2.98
N LYS A 39 -15.73 19.81 -3.35
CA LYS A 39 -17.08 19.24 -3.34
C LYS A 39 -17.36 18.41 -4.59
N THR A 40 -17.98 17.25 -4.40
CA THR A 40 -18.32 16.29 -5.45
C THR A 40 -19.66 15.60 -5.16
N THR A 41 -20.23 14.91 -6.14
CA THR A 41 -21.39 14.03 -5.93
C THR A 41 -20.99 12.78 -5.16
N TYR A 42 -21.96 12.12 -4.51
CA TYR A 42 -21.72 10.88 -3.79
C TYR A 42 -21.13 9.80 -4.72
N THR A 43 -21.67 9.70 -5.93
CA THR A 43 -21.25 8.71 -6.93
C THR A 43 -19.83 8.93 -7.42
N GLN A 44 -19.34 10.17 -7.41
CA GLN A 44 -17.98 10.52 -7.84
C GLN A 44 -16.93 10.37 -6.73
N ALA A 45 -17.30 10.59 -5.46
CA ALA A 45 -16.40 10.48 -4.31
C ALA A 45 -15.57 9.18 -4.26
N PRO A 46 -16.13 7.97 -4.45
CA PRO A 46 -15.35 6.74 -4.41
C PRO A 46 -14.28 6.69 -5.51
N PHE A 47 -14.58 7.17 -6.72
CA PHE A 47 -13.59 7.20 -7.80
C PHE A 47 -12.42 8.15 -7.49
N TYR A 48 -12.69 9.26 -6.81
CA TYR A 48 -11.62 10.14 -6.36
C TYR A 48 -10.79 9.52 -5.24
N CYS A 49 -11.39 8.79 -4.30
CA CYS A 49 -10.62 8.05 -3.30
C CYS A 49 -9.77 6.95 -3.94
N ASP A 50 -10.33 6.21 -4.90
CA ASP A 50 -9.61 5.19 -5.67
C ASP A 50 -8.37 5.75 -6.37
N SER A 51 -8.44 7.01 -6.83
CA SER A 51 -7.34 7.71 -7.50
C SER A 51 -6.17 8.09 -6.59
N LEU A 52 -6.35 8.03 -5.26
CA LEU A 52 -5.33 8.39 -4.27
C LEU A 52 -4.41 7.21 -3.88
N GLY A 53 -4.21 6.25 -4.79
CA GLY A 53 -3.27 5.15 -4.61
C GLY A 53 -3.72 4.13 -3.58
N GLY A 54 -4.89 3.50 -3.81
CA GLY A 54 -5.41 2.41 -2.97
C GLY A 54 -6.04 2.87 -1.66
N ALA A 55 -6.51 4.12 -1.62
CA ALA A 55 -7.48 4.55 -0.65
C ALA A 55 -8.88 4.16 -1.11
N PHE A 56 -9.81 4.09 -0.17
CA PHE A 56 -11.20 3.76 -0.40
C PHE A 56 -12.07 4.82 0.25
N PHE A 57 -13.33 4.87 -0.17
CA PHE A 57 -14.28 5.80 0.40
C PHE A 57 -14.53 5.42 1.88
N ALA A 58 -14.38 6.38 2.80
CA ALA A 58 -14.31 6.08 4.23
C ALA A 58 -15.63 5.52 4.78
N VAL A 59 -15.52 4.46 5.59
CA VAL A 59 -16.65 3.81 6.27
C VAL A 59 -16.32 3.77 7.76
N PRO A 60 -16.93 4.61 8.60
CA PRO A 60 -16.70 4.54 10.05
C PRO A 60 -17.22 3.20 10.59
N ARG A 61 -16.41 2.47 11.36
CA ARG A 61 -16.72 1.10 11.85
C ARG A 61 -16.92 1.03 13.35
N SER A 62 -16.74 2.13 14.06
CA SER A 62 -16.95 2.22 15.51
C SER A 62 -17.30 3.65 15.93
N SER A 63 -17.83 3.81 17.13
CA SER A 63 -18.07 5.14 17.72
C SER A 63 -16.79 5.95 17.86
N SER A 64 -15.71 5.33 18.33
CA SER A 64 -14.41 6.00 18.48
C SER A 64 -13.86 6.51 17.13
N GLU A 65 -14.00 5.72 16.08
CA GLU A 65 -13.61 6.11 14.72
C GLU A 65 -14.50 7.24 14.17
N ASN A 66 -15.81 7.14 14.39
CA ASN A 66 -16.76 8.18 14.03
C ASN A 66 -16.44 9.52 14.73
N ASP A 67 -16.11 9.50 16.01
CA ASP A 67 -15.78 10.69 16.79
C ASP A 67 -14.48 11.32 16.30
N PHE A 68 -13.48 10.49 15.99
CA PHE A 68 -12.23 10.94 15.35
C PHE A 68 -12.51 11.62 14.01
N ILE A 69 -13.31 11.00 13.13
CA ILE A 69 -13.68 11.56 11.84
C ILE A 69 -14.43 12.88 12.04
N GLY A 70 -15.48 12.88 12.87
CA GLY A 70 -16.32 14.04 13.15
C GLY A 70 -15.54 15.23 13.72
N SER A 71 -14.55 14.99 14.57
CA SER A 71 -13.68 16.03 15.14
C SER A 71 -12.71 16.65 14.11
N ASN A 72 -12.46 15.96 13.00
CA ASN A 72 -11.51 16.40 11.95
C ASN A 72 -12.20 16.85 10.66
N VAL A 73 -13.53 16.65 10.54
CA VAL A 73 -14.32 17.21 9.45
C VAL A 73 -14.32 18.73 9.56
N LYS A 74 -13.66 19.39 8.61
CA LYS A 74 -13.59 20.86 8.52
C LYS A 74 -14.83 21.49 7.87
N TYR A 75 -15.61 20.69 7.15
CA TYR A 75 -16.71 21.16 6.33
C TYR A 75 -18.01 20.48 6.74
N PRO A 76 -19.03 21.23 7.20
CA PRO A 76 -20.32 20.64 7.50
C PRO A 76 -20.88 19.98 6.24
N SER A 77 -21.43 18.78 6.39
CA SER A 77 -21.92 17.95 5.29
C SER A 77 -20.77 17.38 4.43
N THR A 78 -20.25 16.24 4.86
CA THR A 78 -19.16 15.49 4.21
C THR A 78 -19.59 14.06 3.93
N TRP A 79 -19.47 13.61 2.68
CA TRP A 79 -19.83 12.27 2.22
C TRP A 79 -19.03 11.16 2.93
N LEU A 80 -19.71 10.05 3.24
CA LEU A 80 -19.18 8.79 3.78
C LEU A 80 -19.71 7.61 2.95
N ALA A 81 -18.99 6.49 2.88
CA ALA A 81 -19.41 5.34 2.08
C ALA A 81 -20.49 4.47 2.73
N ALA A 82 -21.05 4.91 3.86
CA ALA A 82 -22.18 4.24 4.49
C ALA A 82 -23.43 4.41 3.61
N VAL A 83 -24.18 3.33 3.40
CA VAL A 83 -25.49 3.36 2.72
C VAL A 83 -26.48 2.60 3.58
N ARG A 84 -27.70 3.14 3.71
CA ARG A 84 -28.85 2.44 4.29
C ARG A 84 -29.69 1.86 3.15
N PRO A 85 -29.72 0.53 2.92
CA PRO A 85 -30.50 -0.07 1.84
C PRO A 85 -32.01 0.02 2.08
N ILE A 86 -32.78 0.41 1.06
CA ILE A 86 -34.25 0.46 1.07
C ILE A 86 -34.88 -0.90 1.36
N SER A 87 -34.31 -1.99 0.83
CA SER A 87 -34.88 -3.34 0.92
C SER A 87 -34.73 -3.97 2.30
N ASN A 88 -33.79 -3.46 3.10
CA ASN A 88 -33.55 -3.94 4.45
C ASN A 88 -32.98 -2.81 5.31
N PRO A 89 -33.82 -2.01 5.97
CA PRO A 89 -33.36 -0.93 6.85
C PRO A 89 -32.56 -1.42 8.07
N ARG A 90 -32.38 -2.74 8.24
CA ARG A 90 -31.50 -3.35 9.25
C ARG A 90 -30.13 -3.78 8.71
N GLN A 91 -29.85 -3.64 7.42
CA GLN A 91 -28.59 -4.09 6.82
C GLN A 91 -27.75 -2.90 6.39
N GLU A 92 -26.85 -2.44 7.24
CA GLU A 92 -25.94 -1.33 6.91
C GLU A 92 -24.68 -1.87 6.22
N TYR A 93 -24.15 -1.14 5.24
CA TYR A 93 -22.76 -1.35 4.82
C TYR A 93 -21.83 -0.79 5.92
N GLY A 94 -21.54 -1.62 6.93
CA GLY A 94 -20.77 -1.28 8.12
C GLY A 94 -21.42 -1.83 9.39
N GLN A 95 -20.64 -2.30 10.37
CA GLN A 95 -21.17 -2.82 11.64
C GLN A 95 -21.65 -1.72 12.60
N TYR A 96 -21.49 -0.46 12.21
CA TYR A 96 -21.70 0.72 13.04
C TYR A 96 -22.48 1.78 12.26
N ALA A 97 -23.44 2.42 12.93
CA ALA A 97 -24.12 3.59 12.43
C ALA A 97 -24.41 4.64 13.49
N ASN A 98 -24.58 5.86 13.01
CA ASN A 98 -24.75 7.04 13.84
C ASN A 98 -25.68 8.08 13.21
N TYR A 99 -26.78 7.60 12.62
CA TYR A 99 -27.78 8.47 12.00
C TYR A 99 -28.57 9.27 13.05
N ASP A 100 -28.85 10.53 12.74
CA ASP A 100 -29.75 11.39 13.52
C ASP A 100 -31.19 10.82 13.50
N SER A 101 -31.90 10.97 14.62
CA SER A 101 -33.28 10.48 14.84
C SER A 101 -34.31 11.14 13.90
N THR A 102 -33.93 12.24 13.25
CA THR A 102 -34.75 12.94 12.24
C THR A 102 -34.60 12.39 10.81
N THR A 103 -33.79 11.34 10.59
CA THR A 103 -33.50 10.80 9.24
C THR A 103 -34.64 9.92 8.70
N GLY A 104 -35.69 10.56 8.21
CA GLY A 104 -36.94 9.92 7.75
C GLY A 104 -37.35 10.19 6.29
N ASN A 105 -36.45 10.57 5.39
CA ASN A 105 -36.84 10.82 3.99
C ASN A 105 -36.61 9.58 3.13
N VAL A 106 -37.73 8.97 2.71
CA VAL A 106 -37.77 7.96 1.65
C VAL A 106 -37.32 8.64 0.34
N GLY A 107 -36.16 8.25 -0.20
CA GLY A 107 -35.66 8.72 -1.51
C GLY A 107 -34.23 9.27 -1.51
N ASP A 108 -33.66 9.59 -0.34
CA ASP A 108 -32.27 10.03 -0.19
C ASP A 108 -31.53 8.99 0.67
N ASP A 109 -30.73 8.11 0.07
CA ASP A 109 -30.09 6.98 0.79
C ASP A 109 -28.57 7.14 0.98
N TYR A 110 -28.03 8.28 0.56
CA TYR A 110 -26.59 8.54 0.56
C TYR A 110 -26.16 9.28 1.82
N THR A 111 -25.17 8.73 2.51
CA THR A 111 -24.81 9.18 3.85
C THR A 111 -23.75 10.27 3.83
N TYR A 112 -24.03 11.37 4.51
CA TYR A 112 -23.04 12.38 4.85
C TYR A 112 -23.04 12.65 6.35
N MET A 113 -21.89 13.06 6.84
CA MET A 113 -21.69 13.53 8.20
C MET A 113 -21.90 15.04 8.27
N TYR A 114 -22.79 15.46 9.14
CA TYR A 114 -22.73 16.76 9.81
C TYR A 114 -22.00 16.51 11.14
N PRO A 115 -21.09 17.35 11.65
CA PRO A 115 -20.14 16.94 12.70
C PRO A 115 -20.78 16.05 13.78
N SER A 116 -20.18 14.86 13.98
CA SER A 116 -20.60 13.77 14.87
C SER A 116 -21.94 13.05 14.62
N GLN A 117 -22.76 13.42 13.63
CA GLN A 117 -24.02 12.72 13.28
C GLN A 117 -24.20 12.51 11.78
N TRP A 118 -24.82 11.39 11.40
CA TRP A 118 -25.04 11.06 10.00
C TRP A 118 -26.43 11.48 9.55
N LYS A 119 -26.50 11.95 8.31
CA LYS A 119 -27.74 12.32 7.63
C LYS A 119 -27.75 11.73 6.23
N ASN A 120 -28.97 11.56 5.74
CA ASN A 120 -29.27 11.14 4.40
C ASN A 120 -29.35 12.35 3.47
N GLY A 121 -28.86 12.21 2.24
CA GLY A 121 -29.02 13.23 1.21
C GLY A 121 -29.03 12.66 -0.19
N ASN A 122 -29.44 13.52 -1.12
CA ASN A 122 -29.42 13.24 -2.54
C ASN A 122 -27.98 13.04 -3.06
N CYS A 123 -27.73 11.99 -3.86
CA CYS A 123 -26.41 11.69 -4.42
C CYS A 123 -25.83 12.79 -5.30
N ASP A 124 -26.66 13.54 -6.01
CA ASP A 124 -26.24 14.63 -6.88
C ASP A 124 -25.81 15.88 -6.08
N GLY A 125 -26.10 15.89 -4.78
CA GLY A 125 -25.61 16.91 -3.86
C GLY A 125 -24.09 17.01 -3.87
N LYS A 126 -23.55 18.22 -4.05
CA LYS A 126 -22.11 18.44 -4.00
C LYS A 126 -21.65 18.65 -2.57
N ARG A 127 -20.85 17.72 -2.04
CA ARG A 127 -20.30 17.76 -0.67
C ARG A 127 -18.82 17.41 -0.65
N SER A 128 -18.10 17.83 0.39
CA SER A 128 -16.77 17.31 0.71
C SER A 128 -16.84 15.79 0.93
N TYR A 129 -15.70 15.10 0.95
CA TYR A 129 -15.66 13.65 1.13
C TYR A 129 -14.41 13.22 1.89
N ILE A 130 -14.47 12.02 2.47
CA ILE A 130 -13.36 11.45 3.24
C ILE A 130 -12.91 10.16 2.57
N CYS A 131 -11.59 10.05 2.35
CA CYS A 131 -10.97 8.81 1.93
C CYS A 131 -10.23 8.18 3.11
N GLU A 132 -10.18 6.86 3.13
CA GLU A 132 -9.52 6.06 4.16
C GLU A 132 -8.50 5.11 3.51
N SER A 133 -7.39 4.81 4.19
CA SER A 133 -6.49 3.71 3.81
C SER A 133 -5.79 3.13 5.04
N LYS A 134 -5.26 1.91 4.95
CA LYS A 134 -4.44 1.34 6.04
C LYS A 134 -3.17 2.15 6.27
N ALA A 135 -2.80 2.38 7.53
CA ALA A 135 -1.49 2.89 7.89
C ALA A 135 -0.41 1.92 7.44
N ARG A 136 0.66 2.46 6.85
CA ARG A 136 1.71 1.68 6.21
C ARG A 136 3.05 2.11 6.76
N VAL A 137 3.91 1.14 7.03
CA VAL A 137 5.35 1.42 7.10
C VAL A 137 5.77 1.95 5.72
N GLY A 138 6.31 3.16 5.61
CA GLY A 138 6.83 3.64 4.32
C GLY A 138 7.93 2.72 3.78
N LEU A 139 8.29 2.83 2.50
CA LEU A 139 9.47 2.16 1.95
C LEU A 139 10.74 2.73 2.61
N THR A 140 11.17 2.11 3.71
CA THR A 140 12.42 2.44 4.39
C THR A 140 13.52 1.49 3.93
N CYS A 141 14.54 2.05 3.29
CA CYS A 141 15.80 1.34 3.04
C CYS A 141 16.58 1.29 4.36
N THR A 142 16.49 0.20 5.14
CA THR A 142 17.34 0.05 6.33
C THR A 142 18.73 -0.46 5.93
N PRO A 143 19.80 0.03 6.58
CA PRO A 143 21.16 -0.41 6.31
C PRO A 143 21.48 -1.88 6.58
N SER A 144 20.60 -2.60 7.27
CA SER A 144 20.76 -4.02 7.58
C SER A 144 20.59 -4.94 6.36
N SER A 145 20.11 -4.41 5.23
CA SER A 145 19.89 -5.18 4.00
C SER A 145 21.08 -5.10 3.02
N TYR A 146 22.21 -4.50 3.42
CA TYR A 146 23.39 -4.37 2.56
C TYR A 146 24.26 -5.64 2.63
N SER A 147 24.22 -6.46 1.59
CA SER A 147 25.39 -7.24 1.19
C SER A 147 26.13 -6.41 0.14
N PRO A 148 27.41 -6.04 0.32
CA PRO A 148 28.18 -5.35 -0.70
C PRO A 148 28.57 -6.37 -1.78
N SER A 149 27.76 -6.51 -2.82
CA SER A 149 28.19 -7.12 -4.08
C SER A 149 28.91 -6.05 -4.91
N LEU A 150 30.23 -6.20 -5.05
CA LEU A 150 31.07 -5.47 -6.00
C LEU A 150 30.60 -5.81 -7.42
N LEU A 151 29.63 -5.06 -7.94
CA LEU A 151 29.27 -4.80 -9.34
C LEU A 151 27.86 -4.16 -9.33
N GLY A 152 27.80 -2.83 -9.27
CA GLY A 152 26.65 -2.04 -9.73
C GLY A 152 25.26 -2.21 -9.07
N ASP A 153 25.08 -3.01 -8.01
CA ASP A 153 23.74 -3.29 -7.49
C ASP A 153 23.38 -2.39 -6.29
N THR A 154 22.78 -1.24 -6.60
CA THR A 154 22.26 -0.30 -5.60
C THR A 154 21.06 -0.91 -4.87
N THR A 155 21.33 -1.54 -3.73
CA THR A 155 20.50 -1.61 -2.51
C THR A 155 19.17 -2.38 -2.57
N LYS A 156 19.02 -3.38 -1.68
CA LYS A 156 17.80 -4.20 -1.43
C LYS A 156 16.65 -3.39 -0.83
N CYS A 157 16.06 -2.49 -1.59
CA CYS A 157 14.95 -1.66 -1.14
C CYS A 157 13.66 -2.15 -1.76
N PHE A 158 13.07 -3.19 -1.15
CA PHE A 158 11.73 -3.62 -1.49
C PHE A 158 10.86 -3.75 -0.25
N LYS A 159 9.54 -3.74 -0.47
CA LYS A 159 8.56 -4.06 0.56
C LYS A 159 7.40 -4.83 -0.05
N ILE A 160 6.98 -5.88 0.64
CA ILE A 160 5.82 -6.69 0.29
C ILE A 160 4.62 -6.17 1.07
N TYR A 161 3.59 -5.74 0.35
CA TYR A 161 2.30 -5.35 0.89
C TYR A 161 1.33 -6.53 0.75
N TYR A 162 1.23 -7.34 1.81
CA TYR A 162 0.38 -8.55 1.86
C TYR A 162 -0.96 -8.32 2.56
N GLU A 163 -1.05 -7.35 3.48
CA GLU A 163 -2.28 -7.01 4.22
C GLU A 163 -3.17 -5.99 3.49
N SER A 164 -2.76 -5.57 2.29
CA SER A 164 -3.51 -4.59 1.51
C SER A 164 -3.49 -4.98 0.05
N THR A 165 -4.68 -5.14 -0.52
CA THR A 165 -4.88 -5.38 -1.94
C THR A 165 -5.12 -4.06 -2.68
N ALA A 166 -4.78 -4.04 -3.96
CA ALA A 166 -5.07 -2.94 -4.87
C ALA A 166 -5.08 -3.44 -6.33
N THR A 167 -5.68 -2.68 -7.24
CA THR A 167 -5.46 -2.90 -8.68
C THR A 167 -4.01 -2.59 -9.06
N PHE A 168 -3.54 -3.07 -10.22
CA PHE A 168 -2.17 -2.84 -10.67
C PHE A 168 -1.78 -1.34 -10.66
N ASN A 169 -2.64 -0.48 -11.22
CA ASN A 169 -2.37 0.95 -11.31
C ASN A 169 -2.36 1.59 -9.91
N GLN A 170 -3.35 1.27 -9.07
CA GLN A 170 -3.39 1.75 -7.68
C GLN A 170 -2.18 1.29 -6.87
N ALA A 171 -1.74 0.04 -7.04
CA ALA A 171 -0.56 -0.51 -6.39
C ALA A 171 0.70 0.25 -6.80
N ASN A 172 0.86 0.53 -8.09
CA ASN A 172 1.99 1.30 -8.60
C ASN A 172 1.98 2.75 -8.09
N ASP A 173 0.83 3.41 -8.09
CA ASP A 173 0.71 4.77 -7.57
C ASP A 173 0.99 4.85 -6.08
N ARG A 174 0.62 3.80 -5.33
CA ARG A 174 0.98 3.67 -3.91
C ARG A 174 2.48 3.52 -3.73
N CYS A 175 3.14 2.66 -4.51
CA CYS A 175 4.59 2.57 -4.51
C CYS A 175 5.26 3.92 -4.85
N LYS A 176 4.71 4.68 -5.81
CA LYS A 176 5.18 6.03 -6.15
C LYS A 176 5.02 7.01 -4.99
N SER A 177 3.88 6.98 -4.29
CA SER A 177 3.66 7.84 -3.11
C SER A 177 4.65 7.53 -1.97
N ASP A 178 5.13 6.28 -1.90
CA ASP A 178 6.18 5.86 -0.97
C ASP A 178 7.60 6.15 -1.49
N GLY A 179 7.72 6.85 -2.63
CA GLY A 179 8.98 7.25 -3.27
C GLY A 179 9.65 6.14 -4.08
N GLY A 180 8.87 5.19 -4.59
CA GLY A 180 9.33 4.03 -5.37
C GLY A 180 8.43 3.72 -6.56
N GLN A 181 8.33 2.44 -6.92
CA GLN A 181 7.41 1.91 -7.94
C GLN A 181 7.19 0.41 -7.71
N LEU A 182 6.29 -0.24 -8.44
CA LEU A 182 6.22 -1.71 -8.40
C LEU A 182 7.58 -2.34 -8.73
N VAL A 183 7.87 -3.49 -8.13
CA VAL A 183 9.18 -4.14 -8.20
C VAL A 183 9.56 -4.50 -9.64
N VAL A 184 10.81 -4.25 -9.98
CA VAL A 184 11.45 -4.68 -11.23
C VAL A 184 12.58 -5.63 -10.83
N PHE A 185 12.59 -6.82 -11.40
CA PHE A 185 13.61 -7.84 -11.12
C PHE A 185 14.78 -7.70 -12.09
N ASN A 186 15.69 -6.78 -11.78
CA ASN A 186 16.84 -6.44 -12.61
C ASN A 186 18.03 -7.43 -12.47
N ASN A 187 18.06 -8.29 -11.45
CA ASN A 187 19.09 -9.31 -11.27
C ASN A 187 18.64 -10.49 -10.39
N GLU A 188 19.38 -11.60 -10.44
CA GLU A 188 19.02 -12.85 -9.75
C GLU A 188 19.14 -12.78 -8.24
N VAL A 189 20.12 -12.02 -7.72
CA VAL A 189 20.34 -11.85 -6.28
C VAL A 189 19.15 -11.13 -5.66
N TYR A 190 18.73 -10.02 -6.26
CA TYR A 190 17.56 -9.26 -5.83
C TYR A 190 16.27 -10.08 -5.89
N ARG A 191 16.12 -10.92 -6.93
CA ARG A 191 15.00 -11.88 -7.03
C ARG A 191 15.00 -12.89 -5.88
N GLN A 192 16.16 -13.50 -5.59
CA GLN A 192 16.30 -14.47 -4.50
C GLN A 192 16.03 -13.86 -3.12
N ASP A 193 16.39 -12.59 -2.91
CA ASP A 193 16.08 -11.89 -1.66
C ASP A 193 14.57 -11.71 -1.45
N ILE A 194 13.84 -11.40 -2.52
CA ILE A 194 12.37 -11.27 -2.48
C ILE A 194 11.71 -12.63 -2.25
N ASP A 195 12.18 -13.69 -2.93
CA ASP A 195 11.70 -15.06 -2.69
C ASP A 195 11.88 -15.48 -1.23
N LYS A 196 13.04 -15.17 -0.64
CA LYS A 196 13.32 -15.45 0.77
C LYS A 196 12.35 -14.70 1.68
N ALA A 197 12.11 -13.41 1.41
CA ALA A 197 11.15 -12.62 2.17
C ALA A 197 9.73 -13.19 2.08
N PHE A 198 9.30 -13.67 0.90
CA PHE A 198 8.03 -14.37 0.77
C PHE A 198 7.98 -15.66 1.60
N LYS A 199 9.06 -16.44 1.62
CA LYS A 199 9.16 -17.66 2.45
C LYS A 199 9.07 -17.32 3.94
N ASP A 200 9.78 -16.31 4.41
CA ASP A 200 9.77 -15.87 5.80
C ASP A 200 8.37 -15.34 6.21
N LEU A 201 7.69 -14.60 5.33
CA LEU A 201 6.31 -14.14 5.52
C LEU A 201 5.31 -15.30 5.57
N SER A 202 5.48 -16.32 4.74
CA SER A 202 4.59 -17.50 4.74
C SER A 202 4.62 -18.28 6.06
N VAL A 203 5.73 -18.20 6.79
CA VAL A 203 5.89 -18.82 8.12
C VAL A 203 5.36 -17.91 9.23
N THR A 204 5.61 -16.61 9.14
CA THR A 204 5.31 -15.64 10.20
C THR A 204 3.91 -15.04 10.14
N SER A 205 3.21 -15.13 9.01
CA SER A 205 1.86 -14.60 8.81
C SER A 205 0.98 -15.51 7.94
N PRO A 206 0.78 -16.78 8.35
CA PRO A 206 0.14 -17.79 7.51
C PRO A 206 -1.33 -17.48 7.15
N GLU A 207 -2.07 -16.80 8.04
CA GLU A 207 -3.50 -16.49 7.84
C GLU A 207 -3.72 -15.42 6.74
N ASN A 208 -2.81 -14.46 6.63
CA ASN A 208 -2.90 -13.34 5.69
C ASN A 208 -2.21 -13.60 4.35
N PHE A 209 -1.39 -14.64 4.27
CA PHE A 209 -0.67 -15.02 3.04
C PHE A 209 -1.54 -15.81 2.04
N THR A 210 -2.83 -16.00 2.36
CA THR A 210 -3.82 -16.67 1.50
C THR A 210 -3.98 -16.00 0.13
N ASN A 211 -3.79 -14.67 0.05
CA ASN A 211 -3.57 -13.95 -1.21
C ASN A 211 -2.11 -14.14 -1.68
N ASN A 212 -1.79 -15.35 -2.12
CA ASN A 212 -0.49 -15.77 -2.67
C ASN A 212 -0.15 -15.09 -4.00
N GLN A 213 -0.67 -13.91 -4.29
CA GLN A 213 -0.59 -13.25 -5.59
C GLN A 213 -0.24 -11.79 -5.37
N PHE A 214 0.87 -11.34 -5.95
CA PHE A 214 1.39 -10.00 -5.73
C PHE A 214 1.72 -9.30 -7.04
N TRP A 215 1.21 -8.09 -7.28
CA TRP A 215 1.60 -7.30 -8.45
C TRP A 215 3.09 -7.02 -8.47
N ILE A 216 3.67 -7.11 -9.68
CA ILE A 216 5.05 -6.76 -9.99
C ILE A 216 5.07 -5.76 -11.15
N GLY A 217 6.15 -5.02 -11.32
CA GLY A 217 6.24 -3.91 -12.28
C GLY A 217 6.42 -4.32 -13.73
N TYR A 218 5.81 -5.43 -14.17
CA TYR A 218 5.84 -5.89 -15.56
C TYR A 218 4.44 -5.83 -16.15
N ARG A 219 4.30 -5.09 -17.25
CA ARG A 219 3.00 -4.93 -17.93
C ARG A 219 3.16 -4.76 -19.43
N ARG A 220 2.08 -5.04 -20.15
CA ARG A 220 1.88 -4.64 -21.54
C ARG A 220 1.36 -3.21 -21.57
N GLY A 221 1.81 -2.40 -22.53
CA GLY A 221 1.28 -1.04 -22.73
C GLY A 221 -0.21 -1.07 -23.09
N ASP A 222 -0.96 -0.07 -22.62
CA ASP A 222 -2.41 0.08 -22.86
C ASP A 222 -2.72 0.76 -24.21
N ASP A 223 -1.87 0.59 -25.22
CA ASP A 223 -2.09 1.21 -26.53
C ASP A 223 -3.26 0.53 -27.24
N ASP A 224 -4.47 1.04 -27.00
CA ASP A 224 -5.78 0.57 -27.49
C ASP A 224 -5.84 0.34 -29.02
N ASN A 225 -4.85 0.85 -29.77
CA ASN A 225 -4.79 0.77 -31.23
C ASN A 225 -3.54 0.07 -31.79
N SER A 226 -2.70 -0.55 -30.96
CA SER A 226 -1.57 -1.32 -31.48
C SER A 226 -1.70 -2.80 -31.12
N ASN A 227 -1.84 -3.64 -32.14
CA ASN A 227 -1.56 -5.08 -32.05
C ASN A 227 -0.07 -5.38 -31.70
N SER A 228 0.69 -4.38 -31.25
CA SER A 228 2.15 -4.31 -31.23
C SER A 228 2.73 -4.02 -29.84
N ALA A 229 1.93 -3.61 -28.85
CA ALA A 229 2.43 -3.30 -27.52
C ALA A 229 3.06 -4.57 -26.90
N SER A 230 4.36 -4.58 -26.67
CA SER A 230 5.07 -5.67 -26.00
C SER A 230 5.00 -5.51 -24.48
N PHE A 231 5.14 -6.61 -23.76
CA PHE A 231 5.39 -6.51 -22.32
C PHE A 231 6.72 -5.81 -22.03
N SER A 232 6.76 -5.05 -20.94
CA SER A 232 7.93 -4.30 -20.50
C SER A 232 7.90 -4.04 -19.00
N TRP A 233 9.08 -3.81 -18.42
CA TRP A 233 9.19 -3.34 -17.04
C TRP A 233 8.88 -1.85 -16.97
N LEU A 234 8.25 -1.41 -15.88
CA LEU A 234 7.82 -0.02 -15.67
C LEU A 234 8.97 1.01 -15.71
N ASP A 235 10.21 0.58 -15.50
CA ASP A 235 11.40 1.44 -15.54
C ASP A 235 12.20 1.33 -16.85
N GLY A 236 11.73 0.55 -17.82
CA GLY A 236 12.41 0.30 -19.08
C GLY A 236 13.57 -0.71 -19.01
N THR A 237 13.75 -1.45 -17.92
CA THR A 237 14.76 -2.51 -17.83
C THR A 237 14.57 -3.55 -18.94
N THR A 238 15.60 -3.79 -19.75
CA THR A 238 15.57 -4.73 -20.88
C THR A 238 16.26 -6.06 -20.61
N ARG A 239 17.10 -6.14 -19.57
CA ARG A 239 17.91 -7.32 -19.21
C ARG A 239 17.55 -7.85 -17.82
N ALA A 240 16.26 -8.04 -17.60
CA ALA A 240 15.72 -8.55 -16.35
C ALA A 240 15.87 -10.07 -16.23
N VAL A 241 15.77 -10.56 -15.00
CA VAL A 241 15.58 -12.01 -14.78
C VAL A 241 14.18 -12.39 -15.19
N GLU A 242 14.00 -13.61 -15.71
CA GLU A 242 12.70 -14.16 -16.01
C GLU A 242 12.42 -15.39 -15.15
N ASN A 243 11.21 -15.46 -14.59
CA ASN A 243 10.81 -16.58 -13.73
C ASN A 243 9.33 -16.93 -13.94
N TRP A 244 8.91 -16.91 -15.20
CA TRP A 244 7.54 -17.18 -15.65
C TRP A 244 7.12 -18.62 -15.36
N TYR A 245 5.84 -18.86 -15.13
CA TYR A 245 5.26 -20.18 -15.34
C TYR A 245 5.42 -20.61 -16.80
N PRO A 246 5.55 -21.92 -17.12
CA PRO A 246 5.64 -22.36 -18.50
C PRO A 246 4.45 -21.85 -19.31
N GLY A 247 4.71 -21.24 -20.47
CA GLY A 247 3.69 -20.61 -21.31
C GLY A 247 3.37 -19.15 -20.98
N TYR A 248 4.01 -18.56 -19.98
CA TYR A 248 3.89 -17.12 -19.64
C TYR A 248 5.13 -16.32 -20.05
N PRO A 249 5.01 -14.99 -20.25
CA PRO A 249 3.77 -14.22 -20.27
C PRO A 249 2.86 -14.68 -21.42
N THR A 250 1.56 -14.78 -21.18
CA THR A 250 0.61 -15.25 -22.21
C THR A 250 0.09 -14.07 -23.02
N ASP A 251 0.16 -14.21 -24.35
CA ASP A 251 -0.55 -13.33 -25.29
C ASP A 251 -1.95 -13.89 -25.57
N SER A 252 -2.75 -14.09 -24.53
CA SER A 252 -4.08 -14.73 -24.64
C SER A 252 -4.87 -14.18 -25.85
N THR A 253 -5.68 -15.03 -26.47
CA THR A 253 -6.44 -14.74 -27.71
C THR A 253 -7.34 -13.49 -27.62
N ASN A 254 -7.61 -12.95 -26.42
CA ASN A 254 -8.10 -11.59 -26.21
C ASN A 254 -6.93 -10.62 -25.92
N LYS A 255 -6.13 -10.34 -26.96
CA LYS A 255 -4.88 -9.57 -26.90
C LYS A 255 -4.99 -8.20 -26.22
N ASN A 256 -6.19 -7.62 -26.12
CA ASN A 256 -6.43 -6.29 -25.57
C ASN A 256 -6.72 -6.27 -24.07
N LYS A 257 -6.77 -7.44 -23.40
CA LYS A 257 -7.22 -7.50 -21.98
C LYS A 257 -6.13 -7.93 -21.00
N VAL A 258 -5.18 -8.80 -21.37
CA VAL A 258 -4.14 -9.32 -20.46
C VAL A 258 -2.91 -8.42 -20.48
N ASN A 259 -2.79 -7.57 -19.46
CA ASN A 259 -1.78 -6.50 -19.47
C ASN A 259 -0.87 -6.49 -18.23
N CYS A 260 -1.19 -7.19 -17.14
CA CYS A 260 -0.51 -6.99 -15.85
C CYS A 260 0.12 -8.29 -15.32
N ALA A 261 1.37 -8.24 -14.87
CA ALA A 261 2.05 -9.39 -14.27
C ALA A 261 1.99 -9.39 -12.74
N TYR A 262 1.95 -10.60 -12.19
CA TYR A 262 2.01 -10.83 -10.75
C TYR A 262 2.87 -12.05 -10.42
N ILE A 263 3.40 -12.09 -9.20
CA ILE A 263 4.17 -13.19 -8.64
C ILE A 263 3.28 -14.01 -7.70
N PHE A 264 3.20 -15.32 -7.93
CA PHE A 264 3.07 -16.27 -6.83
C PHE A 264 4.44 -16.40 -6.20
N PRO A 265 4.61 -16.51 -4.87
CA PRO A 265 5.88 -16.42 -4.15
C PRO A 265 7.17 -16.93 -4.84
N SER A 266 7.07 -17.93 -5.72
CA SER A 266 8.19 -18.45 -6.52
C SER A 266 8.07 -18.35 -8.06
N ARG A 267 6.95 -17.95 -8.67
CA ARG A 267 6.75 -17.94 -10.14
C ARG A 267 5.80 -16.86 -10.62
N TRP A 268 6.05 -16.32 -11.81
CA TRP A 268 5.29 -15.20 -12.36
C TRP A 268 4.23 -15.64 -13.35
N SER A 269 3.14 -14.87 -13.40
CA SER A 269 2.02 -15.06 -14.30
C SER A 269 1.50 -13.69 -14.76
N THR A 270 0.65 -13.69 -15.78
CA THR A 270 -0.04 -12.50 -16.29
C THR A 270 -1.56 -12.67 -16.19
N VAL A 271 -2.26 -11.56 -15.99
CA VAL A 271 -3.73 -11.52 -15.93
C VAL A 271 -4.24 -10.23 -16.57
N SER A 272 -5.51 -10.22 -16.92
CA SER A 272 -6.19 -9.00 -17.32
C SER A 272 -6.35 -8.02 -16.18
N ALA A 273 -6.15 -6.73 -16.47
CA ALA A 273 -6.39 -5.66 -15.50
C ALA A 273 -7.89 -5.60 -15.10
N PHE A 274 -8.75 -6.01 -16.03
CA PHE A 274 -10.19 -6.16 -15.84
C PHE A 274 -10.63 -7.52 -16.35
N ASP A 275 -11.33 -8.27 -15.51
CA ASP A 275 -12.01 -9.51 -15.88
C ASP A 275 -13.53 -9.25 -15.92
N ALA A 276 -14.24 -9.73 -16.94
CA ALA A 276 -15.67 -9.45 -17.09
C ALA A 276 -16.54 -10.17 -16.04
N VAL A 277 -16.02 -11.23 -15.42
CA VAL A 277 -16.70 -12.06 -14.42
C VAL A 277 -16.30 -11.63 -13.01
N VAL A 278 -15.01 -11.34 -12.79
CA VAL A 278 -14.44 -11.04 -11.48
C VAL A 278 -14.25 -9.52 -11.25
N GLY A 279 -14.38 -8.69 -12.28
CA GLY A 279 -14.20 -7.25 -12.22
C GLY A 279 -12.73 -6.82 -12.16
N LYS A 280 -12.47 -5.67 -11.53
CA LYS A 280 -11.09 -5.16 -11.32
C LYS A 280 -10.33 -6.15 -10.43
N GLN A 281 -9.18 -6.62 -10.91
CA GLN A 281 -8.35 -7.56 -10.15
C GLN A 281 -7.58 -6.82 -9.05
N GLU A 282 -7.76 -7.22 -7.80
CA GLU A 282 -6.98 -6.70 -6.68
C GLU A 282 -6.05 -7.78 -6.11
N ARG A 283 -4.82 -7.39 -5.79
CA ARG A 283 -3.78 -8.29 -5.28
C ARG A 283 -2.92 -7.56 -4.27
N GLY A 284 -2.19 -8.31 -3.44
CA GLY A 284 -1.03 -7.76 -2.75
C GLY A 284 -0.03 -7.19 -3.78
N TYR A 285 0.99 -6.49 -3.35
CA TYR A 285 1.96 -5.91 -4.30
C TYR A 285 3.33 -5.74 -3.68
N VAL A 286 4.36 -5.78 -4.53
CA VAL A 286 5.74 -5.56 -4.10
C VAL A 286 6.21 -4.24 -4.66
N CYS A 287 6.59 -3.33 -3.78
CA CYS A 287 7.21 -2.07 -4.18
C CYS A 287 8.72 -2.17 -4.08
N ARG A 288 9.43 -1.45 -4.94
CA ARG A 288 10.86 -1.18 -4.81
C ARG A 288 11.14 0.32 -4.78
N LYS A 289 12.33 0.68 -4.28
CA LYS A 289 12.85 2.05 -4.30
C LYS A 289 14.31 2.05 -4.74
N SER A 290 14.65 2.82 -5.76
CA SER A 290 16.05 3.01 -6.15
C SER A 290 16.69 4.04 -5.22
N VAL A 291 17.77 3.69 -4.53
CA VAL A 291 18.55 4.67 -3.74
C VAL A 291 19.57 5.32 -4.67
N GLY A 292 19.47 6.64 -4.85
CA GLY A 292 20.45 7.38 -5.64
C GLY A 292 21.83 7.35 -4.97
N ALA A 293 22.90 7.28 -5.77
CA ALA A 293 24.29 7.21 -5.30
C ALA A 293 24.70 8.37 -4.34
N ALA A 294 24.02 9.52 -4.39
CA ALA A 294 24.28 10.65 -3.48
C ALA A 294 23.73 10.43 -2.06
N GLN A 295 22.60 9.73 -1.90
CA GLN A 295 22.07 9.34 -0.58
C GLN A 295 22.93 8.25 0.08
N TYR A 296 23.58 7.42 -0.73
CA TYR A 296 24.53 6.39 -0.32
C TYR A 296 25.78 6.98 0.36
N ALA A 297 26.35 8.07 -0.16
CA ALA A 297 27.52 8.71 0.44
C ALA A 297 27.22 9.38 1.80
N GLY A 298 26.08 10.07 1.93
CA GLY A 298 25.71 10.76 3.17
C GLY A 298 25.33 9.82 4.31
N SER A 299 24.63 8.73 4.01
CA SER A 299 24.25 7.73 5.01
C SER A 299 25.43 6.86 5.47
N ALA A 300 26.35 6.49 4.57
CA ALA A 300 27.60 5.80 4.94
C ALA A 300 28.50 6.67 5.83
N SER A 301 28.57 7.98 5.56
CA SER A 301 29.34 8.94 6.38
C SER A 301 28.79 9.05 7.81
N LEU A 302 27.47 9.15 7.98
CA LEU A 302 26.83 9.26 9.31
C LEU A 302 26.98 7.97 10.13
N ILE A 303 26.89 6.80 9.50
CA ILE A 303 27.07 5.51 10.18
C ILE A 303 28.53 5.31 10.58
N GLY A 304 29.49 5.71 9.72
CA GLY A 304 30.92 5.72 10.06
C GLY A 304 31.20 6.59 11.29
N ALA A 305 30.68 7.83 11.29
CA ALA A 305 30.83 8.75 12.41
C ALA A 305 30.22 8.22 13.72
N ALA A 306 29.04 7.57 13.66
CA ALA A 306 28.41 6.97 14.84
C ALA A 306 29.19 5.77 15.38
N ARG A 307 29.79 4.95 14.50
CA ARG A 307 30.62 3.81 14.90
C ARG A 307 31.92 4.27 15.55
N ASP A 308 32.58 5.28 14.98
CA ASP A 308 33.84 5.79 15.49
C ASP A 308 33.66 6.51 16.83
N PHE A 309 32.54 7.23 17.00
CA PHE A 309 32.15 7.82 18.29
C PHE A 309 31.92 6.75 19.36
N PHE A 310 31.24 5.65 19.02
CA PHE A 310 30.99 4.55 19.96
C PHE A 310 32.27 3.80 20.34
N LEU A 311 33.18 3.57 19.40
CA LEU A 311 34.48 2.95 19.67
C LEU A 311 35.37 3.83 20.54
N SER A 312 35.37 5.15 20.30
CA SER A 312 36.07 6.11 21.14
C SER A 312 35.50 6.11 22.57
N PHE A 313 34.17 6.10 22.71
CA PHE A 313 33.50 6.04 24.01
C PHE A 313 33.85 4.76 24.81
N LEU A 314 33.96 3.61 24.14
CA LEU A 314 34.36 2.36 24.78
C LEU A 314 35.83 2.36 25.25
N GLN A 315 36.73 3.04 24.53
CA GLN A 315 38.12 3.18 24.95
C GLN A 315 38.26 4.05 26.21
N THR A 316 37.46 5.12 26.32
CA THR A 316 37.45 5.99 27.51
C THR A 316 36.86 5.33 28.75
N LEU A 317 36.03 4.29 28.59
CA LEU A 317 35.47 3.51 29.70
C LEU A 317 36.40 2.41 30.20
N GLN A 318 37.52 2.15 29.50
CA GLN A 318 38.51 1.13 29.86
C GLN A 318 39.81 1.73 30.46
N SER A 319 39.88 3.05 30.60
CA SER A 319 40.94 3.81 31.29
C SER A 319 40.46 4.34 32.63
#